data_AF-A0A2V6J9H3-F1
#
_entry.id   AF-A0A2V6J9H3-F1
#
_cell.length_a   1.000
_cell.length_b   1.000
_cell.length_c   1.000
_cell.angle_alpha   90.00
_cell.angle_beta   90.00
_cell.angle_gamma   90.00
#
_symmetry.space_group_name_H-M   'P 1'
#
loop_
_entity.id
_entity.type
_entity.pdbx_description
1 polymer ?
#
loop_
_entity_poly.entity_id
_entity_poly.type
_entity_poly.pdbx_seq_one_letter_code
_entity_poly.pdbx_strand_id
1 'polypeptide(L)'
;MKKQDLWRGLQPTAKSALGTRDYRAPALAKRLAGVGVEAGQIVSANRRSLAAVWIPGVEIFPRTIYMQRHRGLFGEFARRDEGVLANLKFWPRQWATARMFANTAKGFHVHPPFIPEGEDAAKWLRRQFAKKILANYEAEQWDVMFFVQGRVEMILRDVREGFRSRLMHFYIDGDNHRSPNNV
;
A
#
# COMPACT_ATOMS: atom_id res chain seq x y z
N MET A 1 23.95 -1.03 43.78
CA MET A 1 22.89 -2.08 43.85
C MET A 1 23.26 -3.23 42.93
N LYS A 2 23.38 -4.47 43.46
CA LYS A 2 23.59 -5.67 42.65
C LYS A 2 22.36 -5.90 41.76
N LYS A 3 22.54 -6.08 40.44
CA LYS A 3 21.47 -6.54 39.54
C LYS A 3 20.92 -7.86 40.10
N GLN A 4 19.63 -7.90 40.47
CA GLN A 4 18.98 -9.15 40.85
C GLN A 4 19.05 -10.12 39.66
N ASP A 5 19.54 -11.33 39.92
CA ASP A 5 19.52 -12.40 38.92
C ASP A 5 18.10 -12.95 38.82
N LEU A 6 17.30 -12.33 37.95
CA LEU A 6 15.90 -12.69 37.67
C LEU A 6 15.74 -14.11 37.09
N TRP A 7 16.84 -14.76 36.69
CA TRP A 7 16.83 -16.02 35.95
C TRP A 7 17.52 -17.17 36.70
N ARG A 8 17.69 -17.06 38.02
CA ARG A 8 18.38 -18.05 38.88
C ARG A 8 17.77 -19.46 38.88
N GLY A 9 16.54 -19.62 38.37
CA GLY A 9 15.84 -20.91 38.29
C GLY A 9 15.98 -21.65 36.95
N LEU A 10 16.70 -21.08 35.98
CA LEU A 10 16.84 -21.68 34.65
C LEU A 10 18.15 -22.44 34.51
N GLN A 11 18.13 -23.54 33.73
CA GLN A 11 19.34 -24.25 33.34
C GLN A 11 20.30 -23.30 32.59
N PRO A 12 21.63 -23.45 32.76
CA PRO A 12 22.60 -22.57 32.11
C PRO A 12 22.46 -22.48 30.59
N THR A 13 22.13 -23.61 29.94
CA THR A 13 21.89 -23.72 28.50
C THR A 13 20.63 -23.00 28.04
N ALA A 14 19.56 -23.03 28.84
CA ALA A 14 18.34 -22.27 28.56
C ALA A 14 18.59 -20.77 28.76
N LYS A 15 19.30 -20.40 29.83
CA LYS A 15 19.64 -19.00 30.15
C LYS A 15 20.52 -18.36 29.08
N SER A 16 21.45 -19.09 28.47
CA SER A 16 22.28 -18.59 27.36
C SER A 16 21.52 -18.46 26.05
N ALA A 17 20.41 -19.18 25.87
CA ALA A 17 19.53 -19.10 24.71
C ALA A 17 18.45 -18.01 24.81
N LEU A 18 18.29 -17.38 25.98
CA LEU A 18 17.30 -16.31 26.18
C LEU A 18 17.75 -14.98 25.56
N GLY A 19 17.02 -14.54 24.55
CA GLY A 19 17.03 -13.14 24.11
C GLY A 19 15.87 -12.37 24.75
N THR A 20 16.11 -11.13 25.18
CA THR A 20 14.99 -10.21 25.48
C THR A 20 14.26 -9.95 24.17
N ARG A 21 12.97 -10.27 24.11
CA ARG A 21 12.16 -10.01 22.92
C ARG A 21 12.11 -8.51 22.68
N ASP A 22 12.67 -8.07 21.56
CA ASP A 22 12.59 -6.67 21.16
C ASP A 22 11.23 -6.40 20.52
N TYR A 23 10.37 -5.68 21.24
CA TYR A 23 9.05 -5.26 20.76
C TYR A 23 9.12 -4.01 19.87
N ARG A 24 10.31 -3.43 19.63
CA ARG A 24 10.44 -2.30 18.72
C ARG A 24 10.09 -2.75 17.32
N ALA A 25 9.01 -2.17 16.78
CA ALA A 25 8.65 -2.38 15.40
C ALA A 25 9.81 -1.92 14.49
N PRO A 26 10.16 -2.71 13.45
CA PRO A 26 11.09 -2.24 12.44
C PRO A 26 10.59 -0.94 11.81
N ALA A 27 11.50 -0.15 11.24
CA ALA A 27 11.15 1.08 10.52
C ALA A 27 10.00 0.83 9.53
N LEU A 28 9.09 1.81 9.41
CA LEU A 28 7.87 1.68 8.61
C LEU A 28 8.13 1.15 7.19
N ALA A 29 9.18 1.64 6.53
CA ALA A 29 9.58 1.18 5.20
C ALA A 29 9.90 -0.33 5.16
N LYS A 30 10.60 -0.87 6.17
CA LYS A 30 10.94 -2.30 6.25
C LYS A 30 9.68 -3.15 6.47
N ARG A 31 8.70 -2.64 7.22
CA ARG A 31 7.42 -3.33 7.42
C ARG A 31 6.57 -3.31 6.17
N LEU A 32 6.47 -2.16 5.50
CA LEU A 32 5.76 -2.00 4.23
C LEU A 32 6.33 -2.92 3.14
N ALA A 33 7.65 -3.14 3.13
CA ALA A 33 8.31 -4.05 2.21
C ALA A 33 8.33 -5.53 2.66
N GLY A 34 7.57 -5.90 3.69
CA GLY A 34 7.60 -7.25 4.26
C GLY A 34 6.29 -7.65 4.93
N VAL A 35 6.21 -7.46 6.24
CA VAL A 35 5.14 -8.02 7.10
C VAL A 35 3.79 -7.30 7.01
N GLY A 36 3.74 -6.13 6.38
CA GLY A 36 2.52 -5.36 6.26
C GLY A 36 2.39 -4.21 7.27
N VAL A 37 1.66 -3.19 6.88
CA VAL A 37 1.36 -1.99 7.69
C VAL A 37 -0.08 -1.55 7.48
N GLU A 38 -0.63 -0.82 8.44
CA GLU A 38 -1.97 -0.24 8.29
C GLU A 38 -1.90 0.94 7.29
N ALA A 39 -2.85 1.04 6.36
CA ALA A 39 -2.81 2.06 5.29
C ALA A 39 -2.74 3.50 5.83
N GLY A 40 -3.39 3.77 6.97
CA GLY A 40 -3.33 5.08 7.63
C GLY A 40 -1.92 5.46 8.07
N GLN A 41 -1.05 4.49 8.36
CA GLN A 41 0.37 4.74 8.67
C GLN A 41 1.14 5.20 7.44
N ILE A 42 0.75 4.73 6.26
CA ILE A 42 1.37 5.12 4.98
C ILE A 42 1.02 6.56 4.66
N VAL A 43 -0.28 6.90 4.73
CA VAL A 43 -0.78 8.25 4.43
C VAL A 43 -0.25 9.29 5.42
N SER A 44 -0.13 8.92 6.70
CA SER A 44 0.41 9.81 7.74
C SER A 44 1.93 9.97 7.68
N ALA A 45 2.65 9.10 6.94
CA ALA A 45 4.09 9.15 6.87
C ALA A 45 4.58 10.23 5.90
N ASN A 46 5.74 10.81 6.20
CA ASN A 46 6.46 11.61 5.21
C ASN A 46 6.87 10.71 4.04
N ARG A 47 6.29 10.97 2.86
CA ARG A 47 6.54 10.24 1.62
C ARG A 47 8.02 9.98 1.32
N ARG A 48 8.90 10.92 1.65
CA ARG A 48 10.35 10.81 1.43
C ARG A 48 10.99 9.70 2.28
N SER A 49 10.47 9.42 3.47
CA SER A 49 10.98 8.33 4.33
C SER A 49 10.65 6.94 3.77
N LEU A 50 9.70 6.85 2.83
CA LEU A 50 9.29 5.61 2.16
C LEU A 50 9.86 5.47 0.74
N ALA A 51 10.70 6.41 0.28
CA ALA A 51 11.16 6.48 -1.12
C ALA A 51 11.85 5.20 -1.62
N ALA A 52 12.58 4.50 -0.75
CA ALA A 52 13.30 3.28 -1.10
C ALA A 52 12.38 2.07 -1.39
N VAL A 53 11.18 2.05 -0.80
CA VAL A 53 10.23 0.93 -0.90
C VAL A 53 9.02 1.25 -1.76
N TRP A 54 8.73 2.53 -1.97
CA TRP A 54 7.54 2.92 -2.69
C TRP A 54 7.60 2.61 -4.18
N ILE A 55 6.55 2.03 -4.75
CA ILE A 55 6.46 1.72 -6.17
C ILE A 55 6.11 2.99 -6.97
N PRO A 56 6.98 3.50 -7.86
CA PRO A 56 6.68 4.71 -8.65
C PRO A 56 5.37 4.57 -9.45
N GLY A 57 4.50 5.57 -9.40
CA GLY A 57 3.18 5.53 -10.03
C GLY A 57 2.04 5.01 -9.14
N VAL A 58 2.34 4.40 -8.00
CA VAL A 58 1.32 4.08 -6.98
C VAL A 58 1.02 5.34 -6.18
N GLU A 59 -0.27 5.65 -6.02
CA GLU A 59 -0.77 6.67 -5.11
C GLU A 59 -1.73 6.03 -4.10
N ILE A 60 -1.66 6.46 -2.84
CA ILE A 60 -2.54 6.03 -1.74
C ILE A 60 -3.01 7.32 -1.06
N PHE A 61 -4.32 7.54 -0.98
CA PHE A 61 -4.87 8.81 -0.52
C PHE A 61 -6.02 8.57 0.45
N PRO A 62 -6.16 9.37 1.52
CA PRO A 62 -7.18 9.13 2.52
C PRO A 62 -8.57 9.42 1.96
N ARG A 63 -9.56 8.64 2.39
CA ARG A 63 -10.99 8.91 2.17
C ARG A 63 -11.67 9.26 3.48
N THR A 64 -12.36 10.39 3.49
CA THR A 64 -13.18 10.79 4.64
C THR A 64 -14.53 10.09 4.58
N ILE A 65 -14.80 9.25 5.58
CA ILE A 65 -16.10 8.59 5.76
C ILE A 65 -16.85 9.25 6.92
N TYR A 66 -17.97 9.88 6.58
CA TYR A 66 -18.86 10.55 7.50
C TYR A 66 -19.88 9.57 8.07
N MET A 67 -19.77 9.33 9.38
CA MET A 67 -20.76 8.60 10.14
C MET A 67 -22.01 9.45 10.30
N GLN A 68 -23.15 8.98 9.77
CA GLN A 68 -24.43 9.63 9.90
C GLN A 68 -25.28 8.86 10.92
N ARG A 69 -25.43 9.41 12.12
CA ARG A 69 -26.18 8.79 13.21
C ARG A 69 -27.58 8.39 12.72
N HIS A 70 -27.94 7.11 12.89
CA HIS A 70 -29.20 6.51 12.43
C HIS A 70 -29.42 6.43 10.90
N ARG A 71 -28.46 6.85 10.07
CA ARG A 71 -28.58 6.85 8.59
C ARG A 71 -27.51 6.03 7.87
N GLY A 72 -26.43 5.66 8.58
CA GLY A 72 -25.33 4.87 8.03
C GLY A 72 -24.09 5.70 7.76
N LEU A 73 -23.52 5.55 6.57
CA LEU A 73 -22.20 6.04 6.21
C LEU A 73 -22.27 6.82 4.90
N PHE A 74 -21.51 7.90 4.82
CA PHE A 74 -21.36 8.66 3.58
C PHE A 74 -19.88 8.92 3.33
N GLY A 75 -19.41 8.63 2.12
CA GLY A 75 -18.05 8.94 1.71
C GLY A 75 -17.99 9.01 0.20
N GLU A 76 -17.25 9.99 -0.32
CA GLU A 76 -16.99 10.10 -1.75
C GLU A 76 -15.85 9.16 -2.12
N PHE A 77 -15.95 8.46 -3.25
CA PHE A 77 -14.84 7.67 -3.78
C PHE A 77 -13.73 8.60 -4.29
N ALA A 78 -14.08 9.46 -5.25
CA ALA A 78 -13.23 10.51 -5.76
C ALA A 78 -14.09 11.56 -6.48
N ARG A 79 -13.51 12.74 -6.70
CA ARG A 79 -14.06 13.78 -7.58
C ARG A 79 -13.20 13.86 -8.83
N ARG A 80 -13.80 14.05 -10.00
CA ARG A 80 -13.07 14.10 -11.28
C ARG A 80 -12.10 15.28 -11.34
N ASP A 81 -12.58 16.43 -10.87
CA ASP A 81 -11.91 17.72 -11.05
C ASP A 81 -11.23 18.20 -9.76
N GLU A 82 -11.20 17.38 -8.70
CA GLU A 82 -10.54 17.68 -7.43
C GLU A 82 -9.70 16.50 -6.90
N GLY A 83 -8.72 16.79 -6.05
CA GLY A 83 -7.94 15.78 -5.34
C GLY A 83 -6.94 15.03 -6.20
N VAL A 84 -6.59 13.80 -5.78
CA VAL A 84 -5.48 13.03 -6.37
C VAL A 84 -5.73 12.67 -7.83
N LEU A 85 -6.96 12.26 -8.18
CA LEU A 85 -7.28 11.88 -9.56
C LEU A 85 -7.18 13.07 -10.53
N ALA A 86 -7.66 14.25 -10.10
CA ALA A 86 -7.51 15.48 -10.88
C ALA A 86 -6.05 15.90 -11.05
N ASN A 87 -5.24 15.81 -9.98
CA ASN A 87 -3.81 16.09 -10.03
C ASN A 87 -3.05 15.15 -10.98
N LEU A 88 -3.50 13.91 -11.07
CA LEU A 88 -3.01 12.91 -12.01
C LEU A 88 -3.58 13.10 -13.42
N LYS A 89 -4.63 13.91 -13.60
CA LYS A 89 -5.41 13.99 -14.85
C LYS A 89 -5.93 12.62 -15.32
N PHE A 90 -6.35 11.80 -14.36
CA PHE A 90 -6.84 10.46 -14.58
C PHE A 90 -8.31 10.34 -14.17
N TRP A 91 -9.14 9.73 -15.01
CA TRP A 91 -10.51 9.37 -14.65
C TRP A 91 -10.86 7.97 -15.18
N PRO A 92 -11.38 7.06 -14.34
CA PRO A 92 -11.69 5.70 -14.77
C PRO A 92 -12.75 5.66 -15.87
N ARG A 93 -12.48 4.90 -16.93
CA ARG A 93 -13.43 4.64 -18.03
C ARG A 93 -14.35 3.47 -17.77
N GLN A 94 -13.91 2.54 -16.94
CA GLN A 94 -14.63 1.33 -16.59
C GLN A 94 -14.76 1.23 -15.07
N TRP A 95 -15.92 0.74 -14.64
CA TRP A 95 -16.21 0.47 -13.23
C TRP A 95 -16.54 -1.01 -13.07
N ALA A 96 -15.96 -1.64 -12.06
CA ALA A 96 -16.24 -3.02 -11.70
C ALA A 96 -16.26 -3.14 -10.17
N THR A 97 -17.01 -4.13 -9.69
CA THR A 97 -17.06 -4.45 -8.25
C THR A 97 -16.87 -5.95 -8.06
N ALA A 98 -16.30 -6.32 -6.92
CA ALA A 98 -16.13 -7.71 -6.53
C ALA A 98 -16.47 -7.87 -5.04
N ARG A 99 -17.20 -8.93 -4.72
CA ARG A 99 -17.38 -9.39 -3.34
C ARG A 99 -16.47 -10.57 -3.11
N MET A 100 -15.57 -10.44 -2.13
CA MET A 100 -14.68 -11.51 -1.71
C MET A 100 -15.13 -12.06 -0.36
N PHE A 101 -14.94 -13.36 -0.16
CA PHE A 101 -15.21 -14.02 1.12
C PHE A 101 -13.93 -14.09 1.95
N ALA A 102 -14.09 -14.23 3.28
CA ALA A 102 -12.95 -14.41 4.18
C ALA A 102 -12.07 -15.59 3.71
N ASN A 103 -10.76 -15.46 3.88
CA ASN A 103 -9.76 -16.45 3.48
C ASN A 103 -9.71 -16.74 1.96
N THR A 104 -10.12 -15.78 1.12
CA THR A 104 -9.93 -15.85 -0.33
C THR A 104 -8.90 -14.84 -0.80
N ALA A 105 -8.23 -15.13 -1.92
CA ALA A 105 -7.24 -14.25 -2.53
C ALA A 105 -7.60 -14.02 -4.01
N LYS A 106 -7.23 -12.85 -4.54
CA LYS A 106 -7.40 -12.49 -5.95
C LYS A 106 -6.12 -11.80 -6.43
N GLY A 107 -5.45 -12.40 -7.40
CA GLY A 107 -4.21 -11.88 -7.99
C GLY A 107 -3.19 -12.97 -8.31
N PHE A 108 -1.95 -12.64 -8.69
CA PHE A 108 -1.53 -11.30 -9.11
C PHE A 108 -2.07 -11.02 -10.52
N HIS A 109 -2.63 -9.82 -10.73
CA HIS A 109 -3.05 -9.36 -12.05
C HIS A 109 -2.14 -8.22 -12.49
N VAL A 110 -1.77 -8.24 -13.76
CA VAL A 110 -0.98 -7.18 -14.40
C VAL A 110 -1.54 -6.94 -15.79
N HIS A 111 -1.70 -5.66 -16.14
CA HIS A 111 -1.96 -5.25 -17.51
C HIS A 111 -0.62 -4.94 -18.18
N PRO A 112 -0.38 -5.43 -19.42
CA PRO A 112 0.86 -5.12 -20.12
C PRO A 112 1.05 -3.60 -20.24
N PRO A 113 2.21 -3.04 -19.86
CA PRO A 113 2.48 -1.63 -20.06
C PRO A 113 2.65 -1.32 -21.54
N PHE A 114 2.39 -0.08 -21.93
CA PHE A 114 2.59 0.37 -23.29
C PHE A 114 4.07 0.67 -23.54
N ILE A 115 4.68 -0.05 -24.49
CA ILE A 115 6.03 0.22 -25.00
C ILE A 115 5.90 0.56 -26.49
N PRO A 116 6.32 1.75 -26.95
CA PRO A 116 6.33 2.06 -28.38
C PRO A 116 7.20 1.09 -29.17
N GLU A 117 6.86 0.89 -30.44
CA GLU A 117 7.64 0.05 -31.35
C GLU A 117 9.09 0.54 -31.45
N GLY A 118 10.04 -0.39 -31.35
CA GLY A 118 11.48 -0.11 -31.41
C GLY A 118 12.08 0.56 -30.18
N GLU A 119 11.31 0.90 -29.15
CA GLU A 119 11.84 1.44 -27.89
C GLU A 119 12.31 0.34 -26.94
N ASP A 120 13.40 0.60 -26.22
CA ASP A 120 13.85 -0.26 -25.12
C ASP A 120 12.93 -0.10 -23.90
N ALA A 121 12.38 -1.21 -23.39
CA ALA A 121 11.40 -1.20 -22.33
C ALA A 121 11.94 -0.56 -21.03
N ALA A 122 13.16 -0.90 -20.62
CA ALA A 122 13.77 -0.34 -19.40
C ALA A 122 13.95 1.18 -19.51
N LYS A 123 14.45 1.66 -20.65
CA LYS A 123 14.67 3.08 -20.91
C LYS A 123 13.35 3.84 -21.01
N TRP A 124 12.36 3.29 -21.72
CA TRP A 124 11.03 3.87 -21.85
C TRP A 124 10.37 4.03 -20.48
N LEU A 125 10.25 2.95 -19.71
CA LEU A 125 9.58 2.96 -18.40
C LEU A 125 10.31 3.87 -17.40
N ARG A 126 11.65 3.85 -17.36
CA ARG A 126 12.42 4.79 -16.53
C ARG A 126 12.11 6.24 -16.88
N ARG A 127 12.02 6.57 -18.17
CA ARG A 127 11.68 7.93 -18.61
C ARG A 127 10.29 8.36 -18.14
N GLN A 128 9.29 7.47 -18.24
CA GLN A 128 7.92 7.76 -17.82
C GLN A 128 7.79 7.96 -16.30
N PHE A 129 8.49 7.17 -15.50
CA PHE A 129 8.32 7.16 -14.05
C PHE A 129 9.40 7.94 -13.26
N ALA A 130 10.50 8.36 -13.89
CA ALA A 130 11.55 9.17 -13.24
C ALA A 130 11.30 10.68 -13.36
N LYS A 131 10.75 11.12 -14.49
CA LYS A 131 10.26 12.49 -14.67
C LYS A 131 8.77 12.42 -14.37
N LYS A 132 8.18 13.40 -13.66
CA LYS A 132 6.72 13.48 -13.44
C LYS A 132 5.96 13.76 -14.76
N ILE A 133 6.24 13.00 -15.80
CA ILE A 133 5.54 13.02 -17.06
C ILE A 133 4.23 12.28 -16.80
N LEU A 134 3.13 12.88 -17.24
CA LEU A 134 1.81 12.26 -17.13
C LEU A 134 1.83 10.92 -17.86
N ALA A 135 1.41 9.85 -17.16
CA ALA A 135 1.26 8.55 -17.77
C ALA A 135 0.27 8.63 -18.94
N ASN A 136 0.48 7.81 -19.96
CA ASN A 136 -0.46 7.69 -21.06
C ASN A 136 -1.61 6.77 -20.67
N TYR A 137 -2.56 7.29 -19.87
CA TYR A 137 -3.74 6.55 -19.39
C TYR A 137 -4.64 6.01 -20.50
N GLU A 138 -4.45 6.47 -21.74
CA GLU A 138 -5.20 6.03 -22.91
C GLU A 138 -4.65 4.73 -23.50
N ALA A 139 -3.33 4.53 -23.41
CA ALA A 139 -2.64 3.37 -23.98
C ALA A 139 -2.48 2.21 -22.99
N GLU A 140 -2.80 2.43 -21.72
CA GLU A 140 -2.61 1.49 -20.64
C GLU A 140 -3.86 1.38 -19.79
N GLN A 141 -4.06 0.22 -19.15
CA GLN A 141 -5.08 0.09 -18.13
C GLN A 141 -4.51 0.47 -16.76
N TRP A 142 -5.17 1.44 -16.11
CA TRP A 142 -4.86 1.91 -14.77
C TRP A 142 -6.06 1.69 -13.86
N ASP A 143 -5.80 1.14 -12.67
CA ASP A 143 -6.84 0.84 -11.69
C ASP A 143 -6.81 1.86 -10.55
N VAL A 144 -7.98 2.37 -10.18
CA VAL A 144 -8.23 2.98 -8.88
C VAL A 144 -9.16 2.04 -8.11
N MET A 145 -8.82 1.75 -6.86
CA MET A 145 -9.55 0.78 -6.06
C MET A 145 -10.10 1.45 -4.81
N PHE A 146 -11.36 1.15 -4.50
CA PHE A 146 -12.03 1.59 -3.28
C PHE A 146 -12.57 0.38 -2.53
N PHE A 147 -12.40 0.36 -1.22
CA PHE A 147 -12.83 -0.74 -0.36
C PHE A 147 -14.03 -0.28 0.46
N VAL A 148 -15.21 -0.79 0.12
CA VAL A 148 -16.46 -0.32 0.73
C VAL A 148 -16.78 -1.08 2.02
N GLN A 149 -16.42 -2.37 2.09
CA GLN A 149 -16.76 -3.21 3.23
C GLN A 149 -15.68 -4.23 3.57
N GLY A 150 -15.49 -4.45 4.87
CA GLY A 150 -14.59 -5.45 5.43
C GLY A 150 -13.17 -4.93 5.58
N ARG A 151 -12.21 -5.84 5.52
CA ARG A 151 -10.78 -5.54 5.57
C ARG A 151 -10.08 -6.31 4.48
N VAL A 152 -9.10 -5.69 3.83
CA VAL A 152 -8.29 -6.34 2.80
C VAL A 152 -6.82 -6.21 3.12
N GLU A 153 -6.09 -7.30 2.87
CA GLU A 153 -4.65 -7.29 2.76
C GLU A 153 -4.29 -7.02 1.29
N MET A 154 -3.60 -5.91 1.04
CA MET A 154 -3.15 -5.50 -0.28
C MET A 154 -1.65 -5.76 -0.41
N ILE A 155 -1.27 -6.46 -1.49
CA ILE A 155 0.11 -6.74 -1.84
C ILE A 155 0.37 -6.25 -3.26
N LEU A 156 1.19 -5.21 -3.39
CA LEU A 156 1.64 -4.67 -4.67
C LEU A 156 3.11 -5.03 -4.89
N ARG A 157 3.46 -5.48 -6.10
CA ARG A 157 4.82 -5.79 -6.49
C ARG A 157 5.20 -5.08 -7.78
N ASP A 158 6.33 -4.38 -7.76
CA ASP A 158 6.89 -3.77 -8.97
C ASP A 158 7.64 -4.83 -9.79
N VAL A 159 7.13 -5.10 -10.99
CA VAL A 159 7.67 -6.09 -11.93
C VAL A 159 8.13 -5.45 -13.25
N ARG A 160 8.19 -4.11 -13.31
CA ARG A 160 8.58 -3.37 -14.52
C ARG A 160 10.06 -3.55 -14.83
N GLU A 161 10.34 -3.76 -16.12
CA GLU A 161 11.70 -3.86 -16.63
C GLU A 161 12.50 -2.58 -16.34
N GLY A 162 13.77 -2.74 -15.97
CA GLY A 162 14.63 -1.64 -15.57
C GLY A 162 14.37 -1.03 -14.18
N PHE A 163 13.37 -1.49 -13.42
CA PHE A 163 13.13 -1.09 -12.04
C PHE A 163 13.61 -2.14 -11.03
N ARG A 164 14.04 -1.68 -9.85
CA ARG A 164 14.29 -2.59 -8.73
C ARG A 164 12.95 -3.16 -8.26
N SER A 165 12.88 -4.48 -8.07
CA SER A 165 11.72 -5.13 -7.44
C SER A 165 11.43 -4.49 -6.08
N ARG A 166 10.22 -3.98 -5.93
CA ARG A 166 9.69 -3.39 -4.69
C ARG A 166 8.41 -4.13 -4.30
N LEU A 167 8.20 -4.25 -2.99
CA LEU A 167 6.98 -4.80 -2.41
C LEU A 167 6.34 -3.71 -1.55
N MET A 168 5.03 -3.53 -1.69
CA MET A 168 4.22 -2.75 -0.76
C MET A 168 3.11 -3.67 -0.26
N HIS A 169 3.17 -4.01 1.03
CA HIS A 169 2.20 -4.84 1.72
C HIS A 169 1.51 -3.99 2.80
N PHE A 170 0.19 -3.88 2.73
CA PHE A 170 -0.58 -3.06 3.66
C PHE A 170 -2.04 -3.50 3.80
N TYR A 171 -2.68 -3.06 4.88
CA TYR A 171 -4.07 -3.38 5.21
C TYR A 171 -4.96 -2.15 5.05
N ILE A 172 -6.11 -2.34 4.41
CA ILE A 172 -7.10 -1.29 4.16
C ILE A 172 -8.40 -1.68 4.86
N ASP A 173 -8.98 -0.71 5.57
CA ASP A 173 -10.30 -0.86 6.18
C ASP A 173 -11.36 -0.34 5.19
N GLY A 174 -12.45 -1.10 5.06
CA GLY A 174 -13.63 -0.67 4.33
C GLY A 174 -14.39 0.43 5.04
N ASP A 175 -15.24 1.15 4.30
CA ASP A 175 -16.03 2.30 4.81
C ASP A 175 -16.86 1.95 6.06
N ASN A 176 -17.22 0.67 6.25
CA ASN A 176 -17.94 0.18 7.44
C ASN A 176 -17.12 0.17 8.74
N HIS A 177 -15.83 0.49 8.69
CA HIS A 177 -14.95 0.62 9.84
C HIS A 177 -14.48 2.07 9.97
N ARG A 178 -14.75 2.70 11.12
CA ARG A 178 -14.20 4.03 11.42
C ARG A 178 -12.70 3.90 11.68
N SER A 179 -11.88 4.27 10.71
CA SER A 179 -10.44 4.04 10.79
C SER A 179 -9.64 5.06 9.98
N PRO A 180 -8.40 5.41 10.40
CA PRO A 180 -7.47 6.12 9.52
C PRO A 180 -7.03 5.29 8.29
N ASN A 181 -7.42 4.01 8.20
CA ASN A 181 -7.07 3.11 7.10
C ASN A 181 -8.07 3.15 5.93
N ASN A 182 -9.10 4.01 5.98
CA ASN A 182 -9.94 4.25 4.81
C ASN A 182 -9.13 5.10 3.81
N VAL A 183 -8.61 4.42 2.78
CA VAL A 183 -7.79 5.01 1.70
C VAL A 183 -8.31 4.62 0.32
#